data_AF-A0A2S7KYK4-F1
#
_entry.id   AF-A0A2S7KYK4-F1
#
_cell.length_a   1.000
_cell.length_b   1.000
_cell.length_c   1.000
_cell.angle_alpha   90.00
_cell.angle_beta   90.00
_cell.angle_gamma   90.00
#
_symmetry.space_group_name_H-M   'P 1'
#
loop_
_entity.id
_entity.type
_entity.pdbx_description
1 polymer ?
#
loop_
_entity_poly.entity_id
_entity_poly.type
_entity_poly.pdbx_seq_one_letter_code
_entity_poly.pdbx_strand_id
1 'polypeptide(L)'
;MRTILLLLLLILKSIAAFSQENTNLDYFRKQAIENAPTLNENKNLLKRGEIENSIIDAQNNAFLVNATSEVLVAPYFNTNSQLIAITTTPSSKAFGYDVGITNGCLYAAQVLVTKNLFNKVITENLLFQNKIINTTIAFLSEELTQPYS
;
A
#
# COMPACT_ATOMS: atom_id res chain seq x y z
N MET A 1 21.12 60.67 12.11
CA MET A 1 19.78 60.05 12.36
C MET A 1 18.79 60.24 11.21
N ARG A 2 18.61 61.46 10.66
CA ARG A 2 17.63 61.71 9.58
C ARG A 2 17.88 60.91 8.28
N THR A 3 19.13 60.69 7.89
CA THR A 3 19.52 59.88 6.74
C THR A 3 19.27 58.38 6.94
N ILE A 4 19.48 57.87 8.15
CA ILE A 4 19.20 56.47 8.51
C ILE A 4 17.69 56.20 8.47
N LEU A 5 16.87 57.13 8.97
CA LEU A 5 15.41 57.04 8.91
C LEU A 5 14.89 57.02 7.46
N LEU A 6 15.45 57.87 6.59
CA LEU A 6 15.13 57.89 5.17
C LEU A 6 15.51 56.59 4.46
N LEU A 7 16.69 56.04 4.78
CA LEU A 7 17.13 54.76 4.23
C LEU A 7 16.20 53.61 4.66
N LEU A 8 15.82 53.58 5.94
CA LEU A 8 14.88 52.59 6.48
C LEU A 8 13.51 52.67 5.78
N LEU A 9 12.98 53.88 5.59
CA LEU A 9 11.74 54.11 4.85
C LEU A 9 11.83 53.66 3.38
N LEU A 10 13.00 53.84 2.74
CA LEU A 10 13.23 53.41 1.37
C LEU A 10 13.24 51.88 1.27
N ILE A 11 13.90 51.21 2.22
CA ILE A 11 13.96 49.74 2.31
C ILE A 11 12.55 49.18 2.53
N LEU A 12 11.78 49.74 3.46
CA LEU A 12 10.38 49.35 3.71
C LEU A 12 9.51 49.49 2.47
N LYS A 13 9.67 50.57 1.69
CA LYS A 13 8.95 50.76 0.42
C LYS A 13 9.36 49.75 -0.66
N SER A 14 10.65 49.42 -0.77
CA SER A 14 11.11 48.41 -1.74
C SER A 14 10.57 47.01 -1.44
N ILE A 15 10.46 46.64 -0.16
CA ILE A 15 9.87 45.35 0.26
C ILE A 15 8.38 45.31 -0.07
N ALA A 16 7.65 46.41 0.16
CA ALA A 16 6.23 46.50 -0.16
C ALA A 16 5.96 46.48 -1.67
N ALA A 17 6.84 47.09 -2.49
CA ALA A 17 6.73 47.07 -3.95
C ALA A 17 7.00 45.68 -4.55
N PHE A 18 8.03 44.98 -4.05
CA PHE A 18 8.39 43.63 -4.49
C PHE A 18 7.28 42.59 -4.18
N SER A 19 6.53 42.80 -3.09
CA SER A 19 5.39 41.94 -2.73
C SER A 19 4.17 42.12 -3.67
N GLN A 20 4.05 43.27 -4.35
CA GLN A 20 2.91 43.60 -5.21
C GLN A 20 3.14 43.24 -6.68
N GLU A 21 4.39 43.09 -7.12
CA GLU A 21 4.76 42.88 -8.52
C GLU A 21 4.26 41.53 -9.09
N ASN A 22 3.87 40.59 -8.21
CA ASN A 22 3.37 39.27 -8.59
C ASN A 22 1.94 38.98 -8.11
N THR A 23 1.22 39.91 -7.47
CA THR A 23 -0.15 39.69 -6.98
C THR A 23 -1.20 40.06 -8.02
N ASN A 24 -1.15 39.43 -9.19
CA ASN A 24 -2.25 39.51 -10.16
C ASN A 24 -3.28 38.39 -9.91
N LEU A 25 -4.44 38.48 -10.55
CA LEU A 25 -5.49 37.45 -10.42
C LEU A 25 -4.97 36.05 -10.79
N ASP A 26 -4.10 35.97 -11.79
CA ASP A 26 -3.51 34.71 -12.25
C ASP A 26 -2.60 34.07 -11.20
N TYR A 27 -1.86 34.87 -10.42
CA TYR A 27 -1.06 34.39 -9.31
C TYR A 27 -1.92 33.77 -8.22
N PHE A 28 -3.00 34.46 -7.80
CA PHE A 28 -3.91 33.92 -6.80
C PHE A 28 -4.65 32.68 -7.31
N ARG A 29 -5.04 32.66 -8.60
CA ARG A 29 -5.64 31.50 -9.24
C ARG A 29 -4.67 30.31 -9.27
N LYS A 30 -3.43 30.52 -9.68
CA LYS A 30 -2.39 29.47 -9.71
C LYS A 30 -2.13 28.93 -8.31
N GLN A 31 -1.93 29.79 -7.32
CA GLN A 31 -1.73 29.38 -5.93
C GLN A 31 -2.94 28.63 -5.37
N ALA A 32 -4.16 29.05 -5.71
CA ALA A 32 -5.38 28.34 -5.32
C ALA A 32 -5.45 26.94 -5.94
N ILE A 33 -5.13 26.79 -7.23
CA ILE A 33 -5.12 25.49 -7.92
C ILE A 33 -4.03 24.56 -7.36
N GLU A 34 -2.82 25.09 -7.11
CA GLU A 34 -1.69 24.30 -6.59
C GLU A 34 -1.95 23.78 -5.17
N ASN A 35 -2.66 24.55 -4.34
CA ASN A 35 -2.89 24.24 -2.94
C ASN A 35 -4.31 23.78 -2.61
N ALA A 36 -5.21 23.69 -3.60
CA ALA A 36 -6.60 23.26 -3.39
C ALA A 36 -6.64 21.83 -2.81
N PRO A 37 -7.22 21.63 -1.61
CA PRO A 37 -7.28 20.32 -0.98
C PRO A 37 -7.98 19.28 -1.87
N THR A 38 -9.08 19.66 -2.52
CA THR A 38 -9.87 18.77 -3.39
C THR A 38 -9.07 18.32 -4.63
N LEU A 39 -8.28 19.21 -5.23
CA LEU A 39 -7.43 18.83 -6.38
C LEU A 39 -6.30 17.89 -5.95
N ASN A 40 -5.73 18.11 -4.77
CA ASN A 40 -4.70 17.23 -4.24
C ASN A 40 -5.27 15.87 -3.81
N GLU A 41 -6.48 15.85 -3.25
CA GLU A 41 -7.22 14.63 -2.99
C GLU A 41 -7.48 13.86 -4.30
N ASN A 42 -7.99 14.52 -5.34
CA ASN A 42 -8.23 13.89 -6.63
C ASN A 42 -6.95 13.31 -7.24
N LYS A 43 -5.81 14.02 -7.17
CA LYS A 43 -4.50 13.48 -7.61
C LYS A 43 -4.15 12.18 -6.86
N ASN A 44 -4.37 12.15 -5.55
CA ASN A 44 -4.12 10.95 -4.74
C ASN A 44 -5.08 9.82 -5.11
N LEU A 45 -6.36 10.13 -5.36
CA LEU A 45 -7.35 9.14 -5.80
C LEU A 45 -7.00 8.56 -7.17
N LEU A 46 -6.54 9.37 -8.12
CA LEU A 46 -6.03 8.90 -9.41
C LEU A 46 -4.81 7.99 -9.23
N LYS A 47 -3.88 8.39 -8.35
CA LYS A 47 -2.71 7.56 -8.05
C LYS A 47 -3.10 6.23 -7.42
N ARG A 48 -4.11 6.23 -6.55
CA ARG A 48 -4.68 5.02 -5.96
C ARG A 48 -5.26 4.11 -7.04
N GLY A 49 -5.97 4.66 -8.02
CA GLY A 49 -6.48 3.90 -9.16
C GLY A 49 -5.38 3.23 -10.00
N GLU A 50 -4.25 3.91 -10.25
CA GLU A 50 -3.09 3.31 -10.91
C GLU A 50 -2.50 2.13 -10.12
N ILE A 51 -2.41 2.28 -8.80
CA ILE A 51 -1.93 1.23 -7.89
C ILE A 51 -2.91 0.06 -7.88
N GLU A 52 -4.21 0.33 -7.82
CA GLU A 52 -5.26 -0.69 -7.87
C GLU A 52 -5.23 -1.48 -9.19
N ASN A 53 -5.01 -0.84 -10.34
CA ASN A 53 -4.79 -1.54 -11.60
C ASN A 53 -3.58 -2.48 -11.53
N SER A 54 -2.48 -2.01 -10.95
CA SER A 54 -1.27 -2.81 -10.77
C SER A 54 -1.51 -4.01 -9.84
N ILE A 55 -2.33 -3.85 -8.80
CA ILE A 55 -2.74 -4.93 -7.90
C ILE A 55 -3.62 -5.93 -8.62
N ILE A 56 -4.62 -5.47 -9.39
CA ILE A 56 -5.50 -6.33 -10.19
C ILE A 56 -4.65 -7.18 -11.13
N ASP A 57 -3.71 -6.58 -11.86
CA ASP A 57 -2.82 -7.30 -12.76
C ASP A 57 -1.90 -8.29 -12.02
N ALA A 58 -1.30 -7.89 -10.91
CA ALA A 58 -0.44 -8.78 -10.12
C ALA A 58 -1.21 -10.00 -9.59
N GLN A 59 -2.43 -9.82 -9.09
CA GLN A 59 -3.24 -10.91 -8.53
C GLN A 59 -3.80 -11.84 -9.60
N ASN A 60 -4.05 -11.32 -10.81
CA ASN A 60 -4.78 -12.05 -11.84
C ASN A 60 -3.90 -12.59 -12.96
N ASN A 61 -2.81 -11.91 -13.29
CA ASN A 61 -1.98 -12.23 -14.46
C ASN A 61 -0.59 -12.77 -14.07
N ALA A 62 -0.11 -12.48 -12.86
CA ALA A 62 1.20 -12.93 -12.40
C ALA A 62 1.14 -14.31 -11.72
N PHE A 63 2.32 -14.91 -11.53
CA PHE A 63 2.47 -16.09 -10.69
C PHE A 63 2.56 -15.65 -9.22
N LEU A 64 1.74 -16.26 -8.36
CA LEU A 64 1.84 -16.10 -6.92
C LEU A 64 2.70 -17.22 -6.36
N VAL A 65 3.85 -16.86 -5.80
CA VAL A 65 4.79 -17.81 -5.20
C VAL A 65 4.76 -17.63 -3.69
N ASN A 66 4.40 -18.68 -2.98
CA ASN A 66 4.39 -18.74 -1.52
C ASN A 66 5.36 -19.81 -1.06
N ALA A 67 6.14 -19.52 -0.02
CA ALA A 67 7.01 -20.50 0.61
C ALA A 67 6.63 -20.61 2.08
N THR A 68 6.31 -21.82 2.53
CA THR A 68 5.99 -22.11 3.92
C THR A 68 6.97 -23.14 4.46
N SER A 69 7.31 -23.00 5.73
CA SER A 69 8.14 -23.96 6.46
C SER A 69 7.52 -24.15 7.83
N GLU A 70 7.33 -25.40 8.22
CA GLU A 70 6.65 -25.76 9.47
C GLU A 70 7.48 -26.81 10.21
N VAL A 71 7.50 -26.67 11.53
CA VAL A 71 8.11 -27.62 12.45
C VAL A 71 7.04 -28.02 13.46
N LEU A 72 6.67 -29.29 13.44
CA LEU A 72 5.69 -29.85 14.36
C LEU A 72 6.41 -30.77 15.34
N VAL A 73 6.38 -30.39 16.63
CA VAL A 73 6.92 -31.18 17.73
C VAL A 73 5.76 -31.85 18.46
N ALA A 74 5.77 -33.18 18.49
CA ALA A 74 4.69 -33.96 19.09
C ALA A 74 5.26 -34.84 20.22
N PRO A 75 5.24 -34.37 21.47
CA PRO A 75 5.78 -35.12 22.59
C PRO A 75 4.82 -36.23 23.04
N TYR A 76 5.41 -37.29 23.60
CA TYR A 76 4.72 -38.32 24.35
C TYR A 76 4.70 -37.97 25.84
N PHE A 77 3.61 -38.33 26.51
CA PHE A 77 3.49 -38.20 27.95
C PHE A 77 3.63 -39.56 28.63
N ASN A 78 4.23 -39.56 29.82
CA ASN A 78 4.38 -40.73 30.68
C ASN A 78 5.07 -41.93 29.98
N THR A 79 6.30 -41.70 29.51
CA THR A 79 7.08 -42.70 28.77
C THR A 79 8.49 -42.84 29.34
N ASN A 80 9.02 -44.07 29.45
CA ASN A 80 10.40 -44.34 29.89
C ASN A 80 10.83 -43.58 31.17
N SER A 81 9.92 -43.51 32.16
CA SER A 81 10.09 -42.76 33.42
C SER A 81 10.20 -41.23 33.28
N GLN A 82 9.88 -40.68 32.10
CA GLN A 82 9.80 -39.24 31.82
C GLN A 82 8.34 -38.80 31.70
N LEU A 83 8.01 -37.65 32.30
CA LEU A 83 6.67 -37.07 32.23
C LEU A 83 6.33 -36.60 30.81
N ILE A 84 7.32 -36.07 30.09
CA ILE A 84 7.23 -35.60 28.70
C ILE A 84 8.51 -36.04 27.99
N ALA A 85 8.40 -36.66 26.82
CA ALA A 85 9.56 -37.02 26.00
C ALA A 85 9.25 -36.96 24.51
N ILE A 86 10.22 -36.50 23.72
CA ILE A 86 10.20 -36.61 22.26
C ILE A 86 11.02 -37.85 21.91
N THR A 87 10.36 -38.93 21.51
CA THR A 87 11.03 -40.22 21.31
C THR A 87 10.32 -41.04 20.22
N THR A 88 11.11 -41.84 19.50
CA THR A 88 10.63 -42.84 18.53
C THR A 88 10.23 -44.16 19.19
N THR A 89 10.54 -44.34 20.47
CA THR A 89 10.34 -45.58 21.22
C THR A 89 9.56 -45.29 22.50
N PRO A 90 8.26 -44.96 22.41
CA PRO A 90 7.44 -44.76 23.58
C PRO A 90 7.20 -46.08 24.34
N SER A 91 7.02 -45.98 25.64
CA SER A 91 6.65 -47.11 26.50
C SER A 91 5.20 -47.53 26.28
N SER A 92 4.84 -48.76 26.66
CA SER A 92 3.46 -49.26 26.51
C SER A 92 2.39 -48.50 27.31
N LYS A 93 2.80 -47.66 28.28
CA LYS A 93 1.93 -46.81 29.10
C LYS A 93 1.90 -45.35 28.62
N ALA A 94 2.65 -45.04 27.56
CA ALA A 94 2.69 -43.71 26.99
C ALA A 94 1.34 -43.37 26.35
N PHE A 95 0.92 -42.13 26.48
CA PHE A 95 -0.25 -41.59 25.80
C PHE A 95 0.11 -40.24 25.19
N GLY A 96 -0.60 -39.87 24.13
CA GLY A 96 -0.18 -38.79 23.25
C GLY A 96 -0.01 -39.31 21.82
N TYR A 97 0.83 -38.65 21.03
CA TYR A 97 0.95 -38.86 19.59
C TYR A 97 1.28 -40.33 19.19
N ASP A 98 0.98 -40.77 17.98
CA ASP A 98 1.08 -42.19 17.54
C ASP A 98 2.37 -42.47 16.73
N VAL A 99 3.03 -43.60 16.99
CA VAL A 99 4.28 -44.09 16.38
C VAL A 99 4.14 -44.37 14.89
N GLY A 100 2.93 -44.60 14.39
CA GLY A 100 2.70 -44.90 12.97
C GLY A 100 3.06 -43.77 12.00
N ILE A 101 3.35 -42.55 12.49
CA ILE A 101 3.40 -41.34 11.65
C ILE A 101 4.72 -40.53 11.76
N THR A 102 5.51 -40.58 12.85
CA THR A 102 6.78 -39.81 12.94
C THR A 102 7.72 -40.17 14.11
N ASN A 103 9.01 -39.82 13.95
CA ASN A 103 10.10 -39.87 14.93
C ASN A 103 10.01 -38.83 16.08
N GLY A 104 8.83 -38.25 16.35
CA GLY A 104 8.60 -37.23 17.40
C GLY A 104 8.79 -35.77 16.97
N CYS A 105 9.29 -35.51 15.75
CA CYS A 105 9.35 -34.20 15.13
C CYS A 105 9.13 -34.32 13.62
N LEU A 106 8.32 -33.42 13.04
CA LEU A 106 8.11 -33.32 11.60
C LEU A 106 8.58 -31.94 11.11
N TYR A 107 9.37 -31.96 10.06
CA TYR A 107 9.81 -30.77 9.34
C TYR A 107 9.18 -30.81 7.95
N ALA A 108 8.47 -29.76 7.57
CA ALA A 108 7.88 -29.63 6.24
C ALA A 108 8.29 -28.27 5.65
N ALA A 109 8.65 -28.27 4.38
CA ALA A 109 8.83 -27.07 3.59
C ALA A 109 8.06 -27.22 2.28
N GLN A 110 7.28 -26.22 1.92
CA GLN A 110 6.47 -26.22 0.71
C GLN A 110 6.67 -24.91 -0.04
N VAL A 111 6.87 -25.03 -1.36
CA VAL A 111 6.80 -23.90 -2.28
C VAL A 111 5.54 -24.09 -3.13
N LEU A 112 4.58 -23.18 -2.98
CA LEU A 112 3.33 -23.15 -3.70
C LEU A 112 3.40 -22.08 -4.79
N VAL A 113 3.25 -22.49 -6.05
CA VAL A 113 3.15 -21.60 -7.21
C VAL A 113 1.74 -21.67 -7.76
N THR A 114 1.00 -20.56 -7.68
CA THR A 114 -0.38 -20.46 -8.15
C THR A 114 -0.46 -19.50 -9.34
N LYS A 115 -1.23 -19.87 -10.37
CA LYS A 115 -1.55 -19.00 -11.51
C LYS A 115 -2.99 -19.21 -11.94
N ASN A 116 -3.70 -18.09 -12.12
CA ASN A 116 -5.02 -18.11 -12.73
C ASN A 116 -4.87 -18.27 -14.26
N LEU A 117 -5.53 -19.28 -14.83
CA LEU A 117 -5.44 -19.58 -16.28
C LEU A 117 -6.63 -19.00 -17.08
N PHE A 118 -7.80 -18.87 -16.44
CA PHE A 118 -9.05 -18.47 -17.11
C PHE A 118 -9.83 -17.43 -16.30
N ASN A 119 -9.28 -16.22 -16.19
CA ASN A 119 -9.89 -15.11 -15.43
C ASN A 119 -10.00 -13.80 -16.23
N LYS A 120 -9.72 -13.83 -17.54
CA LYS A 120 -9.68 -12.65 -18.42
C LYS A 120 -10.90 -11.73 -18.24
N VAL A 121 -12.12 -12.27 -18.31
CA VAL A 121 -13.36 -11.48 -18.20
C VAL A 121 -13.48 -10.80 -16.84
N ILE A 122 -13.08 -11.48 -15.77
CA ILE A 122 -13.12 -10.92 -14.41
C ILE A 122 -12.11 -9.78 -14.30
N THR A 123 -10.88 -9.99 -14.79
CA THR A 123 -9.81 -8.99 -14.78
C THR A 123 -10.17 -7.76 -15.60
N GLU A 124 -10.68 -7.94 -16.82
CA GLU A 124 -11.10 -6.84 -17.69
C GLU A 124 -12.24 -6.04 -17.06
N ASN A 125 -13.20 -6.70 -16.42
CA ASN A 125 -14.29 -6.02 -15.70
C ASN A 125 -13.77 -5.20 -14.51
N LEU A 126 -12.79 -5.70 -13.75
CA LEU A 126 -12.18 -4.97 -12.64
C LEU A 126 -11.41 -3.74 -13.13
N LEU A 127 -10.60 -3.90 -14.18
CA LEU A 127 -9.85 -2.79 -14.80
C LEU A 127 -10.80 -1.75 -15.40
N PHE A 128 -11.90 -2.19 -16.01
CA PHE A 128 -12.91 -1.29 -16.57
C PHE A 128 -13.61 -0.46 -15.50
N GLN A 129 -13.99 -1.07 -14.36
CA GLN A 129 -14.55 -0.35 -13.21
C GLN A 129 -13.58 0.71 -12.68
N ASN A 130 -12.30 0.34 -12.53
CA ASN A 130 -11.27 1.27 -12.09
C ASN A 130 -11.10 2.44 -13.08
N LYS A 131 -11.11 2.13 -14.38
CA LYS A 131 -11.04 3.13 -15.45
C LYS A 131 -12.19 4.13 -15.38
N ILE A 132 -13.43 3.68 -15.17
CA ILE A 132 -14.58 4.58 -15.03
C ILE A 132 -14.36 5.53 -13.84
N ILE A 133 -13.98 4.99 -12.68
CA ILE A 133 -13.75 5.79 -11.47
C ILE A 133 -12.67 6.85 -11.70
N ASN A 134 -11.51 6.46 -12.25
CA ASN A 134 -10.42 7.39 -12.52
C ASN A 134 -10.81 8.45 -13.56
N THR A 135 -11.56 8.07 -14.58
CA THR A 135 -12.06 9.00 -15.59
C THR A 135 -12.97 10.05 -14.95
N THR A 136 -13.90 9.64 -14.07
CA THR A 136 -14.77 10.57 -13.33
C THR A 136 -13.97 11.53 -12.45
N ILE A 137 -12.95 11.04 -11.72
CA ILE A 137 -12.09 11.89 -10.88
C ILE A 137 -11.29 12.88 -11.74
N ALA A 138 -10.80 12.45 -12.90
CA ALA A 138 -10.09 13.32 -13.84
C ALA A 138 -11.00 14.43 -14.37
N PHE A 139 -12.23 14.10 -14.77
CA PHE A 139 -13.24 15.09 -15.19
C PHE A 139 -13.55 16.10 -14.07
N LEU A 140 -13.78 15.64 -12.84
CA LEU A 140 -14.00 16.52 -11.69
C LEU A 140 -12.81 17.45 -11.44
N SER A 141 -11.59 16.94 -11.63
CA SER A 141 -10.37 17.76 -11.48
C SER A 141 -10.25 18.80 -12.58
N GLU A 142 -10.59 18.45 -13.81
CA GLU A 142 -10.59 19.35 -14.95
C GLU A 142 -11.59 20.49 -14.75
N GLU A 143 -12.83 20.19 -14.36
CA GLU A 143 -13.88 21.17 -14.04
C GLU A 143 -13.42 22.16 -12.96
N LEU A 144 -12.73 21.69 -11.91
CA LEU A 144 -12.21 22.56 -10.85
C LEU A 144 -11.05 23.46 -11.32
N THR A 145 -10.29 23.03 -12.33
CA THR A 145 -9.20 23.85 -12.91
C THR A 145 -9.68 24.81 -14.01
N GLN A 146 -10.74 24.43 -14.73
CA GLN A 146 -11.35 25.16 -15.84
C GLN A 146 -12.88 25.18 -15.74
N PRO A 147 -13.46 25.91 -14.78
CA PRO A 147 -14.91 25.88 -14.54
C PRO A 147 -15.77 26.51 -15.66
N TYR A 148 -15.16 27.16 -16.65
CA TYR A 148 -15.83 27.88 -17.73
C TYR A 148 -15.04 27.82 -19.05
N SER A 149 -14.75 26.61 -19.53
CA SER A 149 -14.29 26.38 -20.90
C SER A 149 -15.46 26.02 -21.81
#